data_AF-A0AA50QFX9-F1
#
_entry.id   AF-A0AA50QFX9-F1
#
_cell.length_a   1.000
_cell.length_b   1.000
_cell.length_c   1.000
_cell.angle_alpha   90.00
_cell.angle_beta   90.00
_cell.angle_gamma   90.00
#
_symmetry.space_group_name_H-M   'P 1'
#
loop_
_entity.id
_entity.type
_entity.pdbx_description
1 polymer ?
#
loop_
_entity_poly.entity_id
_entity_poly.type
_entity_poly.pdbx_seq_one_letter_code
_entity_poly.pdbx_strand_id
1 'polypeptide(L)'
;MYNFLLIFFIIISIIINVFIILQNNKNNTYNKKKKTIYSKNNINKIIFFLITLFFFINLLITNINIKNFKLYKNKENIINSNIIN
;
A
#
# COMPACT_ATOMS: atom_id res chain seq x y z
N MET A 1 3.75 15.99 -0.70
CA MET A 1 3.65 14.73 -1.49
C MET A 1 4.02 13.51 -0.64
N TYR A 2 5.22 13.41 -0.06
CA TYR A 2 5.63 12.23 0.73
C TYR A 2 4.76 11.98 1.98
N ASN A 3 4.49 13.02 2.78
CA ASN A 3 3.62 12.91 3.96
C ASN A 3 2.19 12.49 3.59
N PHE A 4 1.70 12.86 2.40
CA PHE A 4 0.39 12.45 1.91
C PHE A 4 0.36 10.95 1.57
N LEU A 5 1.41 10.44 0.92
CA LEU A 5 1.57 9.00 0.65
C LEU A 5 1.66 8.17 1.93
N LEU A 6 2.36 8.68 2.95
CA LEU A 6 2.44 8.05 4.27
C LEU A 6 1.05 7.96 4.94
N ILE A 7 0.28 9.05 4.93
CA ILE A 7 -1.09 9.06 5.48
C ILE A 7 -1.97 8.06 4.72
N PHE A 8 -1.86 8.00 3.39
CA PHE A 8 -2.62 7.05 2.57
C PHE A 8 -2.31 5.58 2.91
N PHE A 9 -1.03 5.28 3.13
CA PHE A 9 -0.58 3.96 3.56
C PHE A 9 -1.15 3.55 4.93
N ILE A 10 -1.17 4.48 5.88
CA ILE A 10 -1.75 4.26 7.21
C ILE A 10 -3.24 3.95 7.10
N ILE A 11 -3.98 4.71 6.28
CA ILE A 11 -5.43 4.50 6.07
C ILE A 11 -5.70 3.11 5.48
N ILE A 12 -4.97 2.70 4.44
CA ILE A 12 -5.11 1.36 3.85
C ILE A 12 -4.84 0.26 4.87
N SER A 13 -3.79 0.42 5.67
CA SER A 13 -3.43 -0.56 6.72
C SER A 13 -4.54 -0.71 7.76
N ILE A 14 -5.17 0.40 8.18
CA ILE A 14 -6.31 0.39 9.10
C ILE A 14 -7.50 -0.34 8.47
N ILE A 15 -7.82 -0.04 7.20
CA ILE A 15 -8.94 -0.68 6.49
C ILE A 15 -8.72 -2.20 6.43
N ILE A 16 -7.53 -2.66 6.04
CA ILE A 16 -7.21 -4.09 5.98
C ILE A 16 -7.38 -4.75 7.35
N ASN A 17 -6.88 -4.13 8.43
CA ASN A 17 -7.04 -4.65 9.78
C ASN A 17 -8.51 -4.77 10.19
N VAL A 18 -9.33 -3.75 9.91
CA VAL A 18 -10.77 -3.77 10.19
C VAL A 18 -11.45 -4.91 9.43
N PHE A 19 -11.11 -5.12 8.15
CA PHE A 19 -11.64 -6.23 7.36
C PHE A 19 -11.24 -7.61 7.94
N ILE A 20 -10.00 -7.78 8.38
CA ILE A 20 -9.52 -9.01 9.02
C ILE A 20 -10.30 -9.27 10.32
N ILE A 21 -10.47 -8.26 11.17
CA ILE A 21 -11.22 -8.36 12.42
C ILE A 21 -12.68 -8.73 12.16
N LEU A 22 -13.34 -8.06 11.20
CA LEU A 22 -14.71 -8.36 10.79
C LEU A 22 -14.85 -9.80 10.28
N GLN A 23 -13.86 -10.29 9.54
CA GLN A 23 -13.87 -11.65 9.03
C GLN A 23 -13.64 -12.70 10.12
N ASN A 24 -12.76 -12.43 11.09
CA ASN A 24 -12.51 -13.29 12.24
C ASN A 24 -13.74 -13.38 13.15
N ASN A 25 -14.41 -12.26 13.43
CA ASN A 25 -15.63 -12.24 14.24
C ASN A 25 -16.78 -13.03 13.58
N LYS A 26 -16.94 -12.89 12.26
CA LYS A 26 -17.88 -13.72 11.49
C LYS A 26 -17.54 -15.20 11.63
N ASN A 27 -16.28 -15.60 11.45
CA ASN A 27 -15.88 -17.01 11.56
C ASN A 27 -16.20 -17.61 12.95
N ASN A 28 -16.02 -16.85 14.03
CA ASN A 28 -16.36 -17.28 15.38
C ASN A 28 -17.88 -17.39 15.62
N THR A 29 -18.68 -16.53 14.99
CA THR A 29 -20.14 -16.52 15.14
C THR A 29 -20.83 -17.62 14.32
N TYR A 30 -20.31 -17.91 13.11
CA TYR A 30 -20.87 -18.93 12.21
C TYR A 30 -20.50 -20.38 12.56
N ASN A 31 -19.58 -20.60 13.52
CA ASN A 31 -19.38 -21.94 14.10
C ASN A 31 -20.61 -22.44 14.89
N LYS A 32 -21.63 -21.60 15.13
CA LYS A 32 -22.90 -21.97 15.79
C LYS A 32 -24.13 -22.06 14.88
N LYS A 33 -24.12 -21.56 13.63
CA LYS A 33 -25.27 -21.66 12.71
C LYS A 33 -24.81 -21.82 11.26
N LYS A 34 -25.32 -22.89 10.62
CA LYS A 34 -25.10 -23.38 9.23
C LYS A 34 -24.37 -22.40 8.28
N LYS A 35 -23.25 -22.89 7.75
CA LYS A 35 -22.36 -22.25 6.76
C LYS A 35 -23.13 -21.65 5.57
N THR A 36 -23.18 -20.34 5.47
CA THR A 36 -23.39 -19.65 4.18
C THR A 36 -22.03 -19.49 3.50
N ILE A 37 -21.64 -20.50 2.72
CA ILE A 37 -20.34 -20.60 2.02
C ILE A 37 -20.16 -19.49 0.96
N TYR A 38 -21.26 -18.91 0.48
CA TYR A 38 -21.26 -18.00 -0.67
C TYR A 38 -20.73 -16.59 -0.40
N SER A 39 -20.66 -16.07 0.84
CA SER A 39 -20.16 -14.69 1.08
C SER A 39 -18.66 -14.60 1.37
N LYS A 40 -18.00 -15.71 1.74
CA LYS A 40 -16.60 -15.73 2.15
C LYS A 40 -15.63 -15.54 0.97
N ASN A 41 -16.04 -15.95 -0.24
CA ASN A 41 -15.22 -15.82 -1.44
C ASN A 41 -15.04 -14.36 -1.88
N ASN A 42 -16.07 -13.52 -1.75
CA ASN A 42 -15.99 -12.12 -2.19
C ASN A 42 -15.13 -11.26 -1.26
N ILE A 43 -15.17 -11.50 0.05
CA ILE A 43 -14.33 -10.78 1.01
C ILE A 43 -12.85 -11.11 0.79
N ASN A 44 -12.50 -12.37 0.57
CA ASN A 44 -11.12 -12.78 0.28
C ASN A 44 -10.61 -12.14 -1.02
N LYS A 45 -11.44 -12.05 -2.06
CA LYS A 45 -11.09 -11.36 -3.31
C LYS A 45 -10.80 -9.87 -3.08
N ILE A 46 -11.60 -9.19 -2.25
CA ILE A 46 -11.38 -7.78 -1.90
C ILE A 46 -10.06 -7.62 -1.13
N ILE A 47 -9.78 -8.47 -0.14
CA ILE A 47 -8.52 -8.44 0.62
C ILE A 47 -7.33 -8.66 -0.31
N PHE A 48 -7.41 -9.66 -1.20
CA PHE A 48 -6.35 -9.92 -2.18
C PHE A 48 -6.12 -8.73 -3.11
N PHE A 49 -7.19 -8.11 -3.60
CA PHE A 49 -7.11 -6.89 -4.42
C PHE A 49 -6.44 -5.74 -3.65
N LEU A 50 -6.81 -5.52 -2.39
CA LEU A 50 -6.23 -4.47 -1.55
C LEU A 50 -4.72 -4.69 -1.31
N ILE A 51 -4.30 -5.93 -1.06
CA ILE A 51 -2.88 -6.28 -0.91
C ILE A 51 -2.13 -6.00 -2.23
N THR A 52 -2.69 -6.43 -3.37
CA THR A 52 -2.07 -6.20 -4.68
C THR A 52 -1.92 -4.70 -4.98
N LEU A 53 -2.98 -3.93 -4.71
CA LEU A 53 -2.98 -2.48 -4.88
C LEU A 53 -1.94 -1.80 -3.98
N PHE A 54 -1.81 -2.25 -2.74
CA PHE A 54 -0.80 -1.76 -1.81
C PHE A 54 0.63 -1.97 -2.33
N PHE A 55 0.94 -3.17 -2.84
CA PHE A 55 2.25 -3.43 -3.46
C PHE A 55 2.49 -2.54 -4.68
N PHE A 56 1.46 -2.32 -5.51
CA PHE A 56 1.57 -1.46 -6.69
C PHE A 56 1.87 0.00 -6.34
N ILE A 57 1.22 0.54 -5.30
CA ILE A 57 1.48 1.90 -4.81
C ILE A 57 2.92 2.01 -4.30
N ASN A 58 3.40 1.04 -3.52
CA ASN A 58 4.80 1.03 -3.04
C ASN A 58 5.81 1.03 -4.18
N LEU A 59 5.56 0.24 -5.23
CA LEU A 59 6.42 0.21 -6.41
C LEU A 59 6.47 1.58 -7.12
N LEU A 60 5.33 2.26 -7.23
CA LEU A 60 5.26 3.61 -7.80
C LEU A 60 6.07 4.61 -6.97
N ILE A 61 5.95 4.58 -5.64
CA ILE A 61 6.74 5.45 -4.75
C ILE A 61 8.23 5.21 -4.94
N THR A 62 8.67 3.95 -4.95
CA THR A 62 10.08 3.60 -5.14
C THR A 62 10.59 4.12 -6.49
N ASN A 63 9.81 3.96 -7.56
CA ASN A 63 10.19 4.47 -8.89
C ASN A 63 10.31 6.00 -8.92
N ILE A 64 9.41 6.73 -8.24
CA ILE A 64 9.49 8.19 -8.11
C ILE A 64 10.75 8.58 -7.33
N ASN A 65 11.04 7.88 -6.22
CA ASN A 65 12.22 8.14 -5.40
C ASN A 65 13.52 7.91 -6.19
N ILE A 66 13.63 6.82 -6.97
CA ILE A 66 14.81 6.53 -7.80
C ILE A 66 15.01 7.62 -8.86
N LYS A 67 13.92 8.06 -9.52
CA LYS A 67 13.99 9.16 -10.50
C LYS A 67 14.43 10.47 -9.83
N ASN A 68 13.91 10.79 -8.66
CA ASN A 68 14.28 11.97 -7.90
C ASN A 68 15.74 11.94 -7.43
N PHE A 69 16.23 10.77 -7.01
CA PHE A 69 17.64 10.59 -6.66
C PHE A 69 18.56 10.82 -7.86
N LYS A 70 18.22 10.27 -9.03
CA LYS A 70 18.97 10.52 -10.27
C LYS A 70 18.96 12.00 -10.66
N LEU A 71 17.83 12.67 -10.51
CA LEU A 71 17.70 14.12 -10.74
C LEU A 71 18.56 14.94 -9.77
N TYR A 72 18.61 14.57 -8.49
CA TYR A 72 19.44 15.23 -7.48
C TYR A 72 20.94 15.12 -7.83
N LYS A 73 21.40 13.90 -8.14
CA LYS A 73 22.81 13.64 -8.50
C LYS A 73 23.24 14.44 -9.75
N ASN A 74 22.35 14.59 -10.72
CA ASN A 74 22.63 15.43 -11.88
C ASN A 74 22.76 16.91 -11.54
N LYS A 75 21.94 17.45 -10.63
CA LYS A 75 22.04 18.85 -10.20
C LYS A 75 23.35 19.12 -9.44
N GLU A 76 23.76 18.19 -8.58
CA GLU A 76 25.03 18.26 -7.87
C GLU A 76 26.22 18.32 -8.84
N ASN A 77 26.20 17.48 -9.89
CA ASN A 77 27.23 17.50 -10.92
C ASN A 77 27.29 18.84 -11.68
N ILE A 78 26.14 19.46 -12.00
CA ILE A 78 26.09 20.76 -12.70
C ILE A 78 26.67 21.89 -11.82
N ILE A 79 26.40 21.87 -10.52
CA ILE A 79 26.94 22.87 -9.59
C ILE A 79 28.46 22.72 -9.49
N ASN A 80 28.97 21.49 -9.34
CA ASN A 80 30.40 21.23 -9.25
C ASN A 80 31.17 21.62 -10.52
N SER A 81 30.59 21.41 -11.71
CA SER A 81 31.24 21.82 -12.96
C SER A 81 31.32 23.34 -13.14
N ASN A 82 30.40 24.11 -12.53
CA ASN A 82 30.42 25.57 -12.61
C ASN A 82 31.36 26.24 -11.59
N ILE A 83 31.82 25.53 -10.56
CA ILE A 83 32.79 26.05 -9.58
C ILE A 83 34.23 25.90 -10.09
N ILE A 84 34.48 24.90 -10.94
CA ILE A 84 35.81 24.58 -11.47
C ILE A 84 36.17 25.46 -12.69
N ASN A 85 35.17 25.95 -13.42
CA ASN A 85 35.32 26.93 -14.50
C ASN A 85 35.33 28.36 -13.95
#